data_AF-R7BDL0-F1
#
_entry.id   AF-R7BDL0-F1
#
_cell.length_a   1.000
_cell.length_b   1.000
_cell.length_c   1.000
_cell.angle_alpha   90.00
_cell.angle_beta   90.00
_cell.angle_gamma   90.00
#
_symmetry.space_group_name_H-M   'P 1'
#
loop_
_entity.id
_entity.type
_entity.pdbx_description
1 polymer ?
#
loop_
_entity_poly.entity_id
_entity_poly.type
_entity_poly.pdbx_seq_one_letter_code
_entity_poly.pdbx_strand_id
1 'polypeptide(L)'
;MADEKKKISLGGIDNAAEEKGSFIKTVWQFVKFLVVSGLVTIIQLVLANVLPLIFDSVTATLPGFLQGIFKPDVIFDASTAQGAKQIAKYVVGGVVTWGYLLPFFLSNLIANIYGFYQNKKTTFKSDAPWYNFAIYIVLMIALILFSTWFQGWLVGIIAKAPWAWLNGLARTIAGLAAGFVQMVVLFPMEKFVLLKEKKEEKEA
;
A
#
# COMPACT_ATOMS: atom_id res chain seq x y z
N MET A 1 -36.61 -31.44 6.62
CA MET A 1 -35.31 -31.23 5.95
C MET A 1 -35.29 -29.78 5.51
N ALA A 2 -34.73 -28.88 6.31
CA ALA A 2 -34.73 -27.45 6.04
C ALA A 2 -33.38 -26.86 6.47
N ASP A 3 -32.90 -25.93 5.64
CA ASP A 3 -31.79 -25.03 5.87
C ASP A 3 -30.38 -25.65 5.93
N GLU A 4 -29.93 -26.15 4.78
CA GLU A 4 -28.54 -25.89 4.40
C GLU A 4 -28.36 -24.37 4.30
N LYS A 5 -27.93 -23.76 5.41
CA LYS A 5 -27.26 -22.46 5.39
C LYS A 5 -26.25 -22.51 4.24
N LYS A 6 -26.57 -21.86 3.11
CA LYS A 6 -25.59 -21.52 2.07
C LYS A 6 -24.49 -20.76 2.78
N LYS A 7 -23.46 -21.48 3.22
CA LYS A 7 -22.19 -20.90 3.64
C LYS A 7 -21.72 -20.17 2.40
N ILE A 8 -21.84 -18.85 2.43
CA ILE A 8 -21.21 -17.96 1.46
C ILE A 8 -19.70 -18.12 1.71
N SER A 9 -19.14 -19.23 1.23
CA SER A 9 -17.73 -19.50 1.28
C SER A 9 -17.13 -18.91 0.01
N LEU A 10 -15.96 -18.29 0.13
CA LEU A 10 -15.25 -17.72 -1.02
C LEU A 10 -15.08 -18.74 -2.15
N GLY A 11 -14.96 -20.04 -1.83
CA GLY A 11 -14.87 -21.12 -2.81
C GLY A 11 -16.17 -21.39 -3.59
N GLY A 12 -17.34 -21.19 -2.99
CA GLY A 12 -18.61 -21.34 -3.70
C GLY A 12 -18.88 -20.22 -4.71
N ILE A 13 -18.41 -19.00 -4.41
CA ILE A 13 -18.50 -17.85 -5.32
C ILE A 13 -17.46 -17.97 -6.44
N ASP A 14 -16.29 -18.56 -6.16
CA ASP A 14 -15.25 -18.83 -7.17
C ASP A 14 -15.80 -19.66 -8.34
N ASN A 15 -16.42 -20.79 -8.04
CA ASN A 15 -16.95 -21.70 -9.07
C ASN A 15 -18.06 -21.01 -9.88
N ALA A 16 -18.95 -20.26 -9.21
CA ALA A 16 -20.03 -19.52 -9.88
C ALA A 16 -19.52 -18.36 -10.75
N ALA A 17 -18.35 -17.78 -10.44
CA ALA A 17 -17.73 -16.73 -11.26
C ALA A 17 -16.98 -17.31 -12.47
N GLU A 18 -16.39 -18.50 -12.33
CA GLU A 18 -15.73 -19.24 -13.42
C GLU A 18 -16.74 -19.71 -14.48
N GLU A 19 -17.92 -20.17 -14.06
CA GLU A 19 -19.00 -20.60 -14.96
C GLU A 19 -19.61 -19.45 -15.79
N LYS A 20 -19.50 -18.20 -15.31
CA LYS A 20 -20.12 -17.02 -15.95
C LYS A 20 -19.17 -16.23 -16.87
N GLY A 21 -17.96 -16.73 -17.10
CA GLY A 21 -17.02 -16.20 -18.10
C GLY A 21 -15.86 -15.35 -17.55
N SER A 22 -14.83 -15.17 -18.38
CA SER A 22 -13.53 -14.57 -18.02
C SER A 22 -13.62 -13.16 -17.42
N PHE A 23 -14.60 -12.35 -17.85
CA PHE A 23 -14.82 -11.01 -17.31
C PHE A 23 -15.35 -11.04 -15.87
N ILE A 24 -16.34 -11.88 -15.58
CA ILE A 24 -16.92 -12.00 -14.23
C ILE A 24 -15.87 -12.57 -13.25
N LYS A 25 -15.07 -13.54 -13.70
CA LYS A 25 -13.90 -14.02 -12.94
C LYS A 25 -12.94 -12.88 -12.60
N THR A 26 -12.67 -11.99 -13.54
CA THR A 26 -11.79 -10.83 -13.34
C THR A 26 -12.34 -9.84 -12.32
N VAL A 27 -13.63 -9.52 -12.41
CA VAL A 27 -14.31 -8.64 -11.44
C VAL A 27 -14.28 -9.27 -10.05
N TRP A 28 -14.51 -10.58 -9.93
CA TRP A 28 -14.46 -11.27 -8.65
C TRP A 28 -13.05 -11.31 -8.05
N GLN A 29 -12.02 -11.55 -8.86
CA GLN A 29 -10.62 -11.44 -8.43
C GLN A 29 -10.28 -10.01 -7.98
N PHE A 30 -10.84 -8.98 -8.62
CA PHE A 30 -10.70 -7.60 -8.15
C PHE A 30 -11.36 -7.38 -6.78
N VAL A 31 -12.57 -7.90 -6.57
CA VAL A 31 -13.25 -7.83 -5.26
C VAL A 31 -12.41 -8.52 -4.16
N LYS A 32 -11.89 -9.73 -4.42
CA LYS A 32 -11.00 -10.42 -3.48
C LYS A 32 -9.73 -9.63 -3.19
N PHE A 33 -9.12 -9.06 -4.23
CA PHE A 33 -7.96 -8.20 -4.08
C PHE A 33 -8.25 -6.99 -3.18
N LEU A 34 -9.41 -6.36 -3.31
CA LEU A 34 -9.83 -5.27 -2.42
C LEU A 34 -10.00 -5.73 -0.98
N VAL A 35 -10.59 -6.91 -0.74
CA VAL A 35 -10.73 -7.48 0.61
C VAL A 35 -9.36 -7.74 1.23
N VAL A 36 -8.43 -8.35 0.48
CA VAL A 36 -7.05 -8.58 0.93
C VAL A 36 -6.33 -7.24 1.18
N SER A 37 -6.51 -6.26 0.30
CA SER A 37 -5.95 -4.91 0.47
C SER A 37 -6.49 -4.20 1.73
N GLY A 38 -7.76 -4.43 2.09
CA GLY A 38 -8.33 -3.98 3.35
C GLY A 38 -7.63 -4.59 4.57
N LEU A 39 -7.35 -5.90 4.54
CA LEU A 39 -6.58 -6.57 5.59
C LEU A 39 -5.14 -6.05 5.69
N VAL A 40 -4.49 -5.84 4.55
CA VAL A 40 -3.16 -5.22 4.46
C VAL A 40 -3.18 -3.85 5.14
N THR A 41 -4.19 -3.03 4.87
CA THR A 41 -4.34 -1.71 5.49
C THR A 41 -4.44 -1.81 7.02
N ILE A 42 -5.19 -2.79 7.54
CA ILE A 42 -5.31 -3.01 8.99
C ILE A 42 -3.95 -3.39 9.59
N ILE A 43 -3.23 -4.34 8.98
CA ILE A 43 -1.89 -4.76 9.44
C ILE A 43 -0.93 -3.57 9.43
N GLN A 44 -0.94 -2.79 8.34
CA GLN A 44 -0.14 -1.60 8.20
C GLN A 44 -0.44 -0.58 9.29
N LEU A 45 -1.72 -0.33 9.61
CA LEU A 45 -2.10 0.60 10.67
C LEU A 45 -1.62 0.12 12.04
N VAL A 46 -1.76 -1.17 12.35
CA VAL A 46 -1.24 -1.72 13.61
C VAL A 46 0.28 -1.54 13.69
N LEU A 47 1.01 -1.94 12.64
CA LEU A 47 2.47 -1.80 12.60
C LEU A 47 2.92 -0.33 12.66
N ALA A 48 2.19 0.58 12.01
CA ALA A 48 2.50 2.00 12.00
C ALA A 48 2.34 2.64 13.39
N ASN A 49 1.62 2.01 14.32
CA ASN A 49 1.50 2.45 15.71
C ASN A 49 2.45 1.70 16.65
N VAL A 50 2.83 0.47 16.33
CA VAL A 50 3.72 -0.36 17.17
C VAL A 50 5.19 -0.12 16.87
N LEU A 51 5.59 -0.04 15.59
CA LEU A 51 6.99 0.15 15.21
C LEU A 51 7.60 1.47 15.72
N PRO A 52 6.89 2.61 15.73
CA PRO A 52 7.44 3.84 16.32
C PRO A 52 7.89 3.65 17.78
N LEU A 53 7.22 2.81 18.58
CA LEU A 53 7.62 2.56 19.98
C LEU A 53 9.06 2.03 20.12
N ILE A 54 9.60 1.41 19.08
CA ILE A 54 10.95 0.85 19.05
C ILE A 54 11.93 1.80 18.35
N PHE A 55 11.50 2.44 17.25
CA PHE A 55 12.36 3.19 16.35
C PHE A 55 12.35 4.70 16.57
N ASP A 56 11.46 5.24 17.41
CA ASP A 56 11.38 6.68 17.69
C ASP A 56 12.66 7.26 18.31
N SER A 57 13.48 6.41 18.93
CA SER A 57 14.79 6.78 19.47
C SER A 57 15.87 6.92 18.39
N VAL A 58 15.60 6.51 17.15
CA VAL A 58 16.56 6.58 16.04
C VAL A 58 16.63 8.01 15.51
N THR A 59 17.72 8.69 15.86
CA THR A 59 18.01 10.08 15.46
C THR A 59 18.94 10.18 14.25
N ALA A 60 19.37 9.05 13.68
CA ALA A 60 20.19 9.02 12.47
C ALA A 60 19.47 9.74 11.31
N THR A 61 20.14 10.69 10.67
CA THR A 61 19.58 11.48 9.57
C THR A 61 19.50 10.69 8.27
N LEU A 62 18.52 11.04 7.43
CA LEU A 62 18.39 10.41 6.12
C LEU A 62 19.57 10.78 5.19
N PRO A 63 20.07 9.85 4.35
CA PRO A 63 21.06 10.14 3.32
C PRO A 63 20.51 11.13 2.28
N GLY A 64 21.41 11.91 1.64
CA GLY A 64 21.05 13.05 0.80
C GLY A 64 20.01 12.76 -0.30
N PHE A 65 20.07 11.58 -0.93
CA PHE A 65 19.09 11.20 -1.96
C PHE A 65 17.66 11.07 -1.44
N LEU A 66 17.47 10.74 -0.15
CA LEU A 66 16.17 10.70 0.50
C LEU A 66 15.72 12.07 1.02
N GLN A 67 16.64 12.97 1.35
CA GLN A 67 16.29 14.31 1.87
C GLN A 67 15.52 15.15 0.83
N GLY A 68 15.79 14.94 -0.46
CA GLY A 68 15.04 15.60 -1.54
C GLY A 68 13.58 15.15 -1.61
N ILE A 69 13.30 13.91 -1.20
CA ILE A 69 11.96 13.30 -1.18
C ILE A 69 11.25 13.61 0.14
N PHE A 70 11.99 13.52 1.25
CA PHE A 70 11.47 13.64 2.61
C PHE A 70 11.82 15.00 3.24
N LYS A 71 11.27 16.08 2.70
CA LYS A 71 11.47 17.42 3.25
C LYS A 71 10.59 17.66 4.49
N PRO A 72 11.14 18.16 5.61
CA PRO A 72 10.36 18.42 6.83
C PRO A 72 9.10 19.26 6.59
N ASP A 73 9.22 20.35 5.81
CA ASP A 73 8.11 21.30 5.59
C ASP A 73 6.98 20.73 4.71
N VAL A 74 7.25 19.63 4.00
CA VAL A 74 6.26 18.94 3.17
C VAL A 74 5.55 17.86 3.98
N ILE A 75 6.32 17.13 4.80
CA ILE A 75 5.82 16.01 5.60
C ILE A 75 5.07 16.51 6.84
N PHE A 76 5.65 17.49 7.54
CA PHE A 76 5.16 17.98 8.81
C PHE A 76 4.53 19.36 8.67
N ASP A 77 3.44 19.58 9.40
CA ASP A 77 2.76 20.86 9.42
C ASP A 77 3.19 21.70 10.62
N ALA A 78 4.18 22.57 10.42
CA ALA A 78 4.71 23.42 11.47
C ALA A 78 3.65 24.35 12.08
N SER A 79 2.54 24.62 11.37
CA SER A 79 1.44 25.47 11.87
C SER A 79 0.54 24.74 12.88
N THR A 80 0.68 23.43 13.01
CA THR A 80 -0.09 22.61 13.93
C THR A 80 0.74 22.21 15.15
N ALA A 81 0.11 22.12 16.33
CA ALA A 81 0.79 21.64 17.54
C ALA A 81 1.35 20.22 17.39
N GLN A 82 0.72 19.38 16.55
CA GLN A 82 1.17 18.02 16.26
C GLN A 82 2.37 18.01 15.33
N GLY A 83 2.35 18.78 14.25
CA GLY A 83 3.48 18.87 13.32
C GLY A 83 4.70 19.52 13.96
N ALA A 84 4.53 20.54 14.82
CA ALA A 84 5.64 21.11 15.60
C ALA A 84 6.31 20.06 16.52
N LYS A 85 5.51 19.19 17.17
CA LYS A 85 6.04 18.06 17.97
C LYS A 85 6.75 17.02 17.11
N GLN A 86 6.23 16.72 15.93
CA GLN A 86 6.87 15.78 15.00
C GLN A 86 8.19 16.33 14.45
N ILE A 87 8.26 17.62 14.14
CA ILE A 87 9.52 18.29 13.74
C ILE A 87 10.54 18.19 14.88
N ALA A 88 10.15 18.55 16.11
CA ALA A 88 11.05 18.47 17.26
C ALA A 88 11.57 17.04 17.55
N LYS A 89 10.80 16.03 17.19
CA LYS A 89 11.13 14.61 17.43
C LYS A 89 11.89 13.96 16.28
N TYR A 90 11.53 14.25 15.05
CA TYR A 90 11.99 13.53 13.86
C TYR A 90 12.86 14.36 12.91
N VAL A 91 13.21 15.60 13.29
CA VAL A 91 14.08 16.46 12.48
C VAL A 91 15.31 16.84 13.29
N VAL A 92 16.48 16.49 12.77
CA VAL A 92 17.78 16.82 13.36
C VAL A 92 18.57 17.62 12.33
N GLY A 93 18.95 18.85 12.68
CA GLY A 93 19.71 19.73 11.77
C GLY A 93 18.98 20.06 10.45
N GLY A 94 17.63 20.14 10.49
CA GLY A 94 16.82 20.38 9.29
C GLY A 94 16.60 19.15 8.40
N VAL A 95 17.03 17.96 8.84
CA VAL A 95 16.91 16.72 8.09
C VAL A 95 16.01 15.73 8.84
N VAL A 96 15.07 15.10 8.13
CA VAL A 96 14.23 14.04 8.70
C VAL A 96 15.09 12.84 9.11
N THR A 97 14.74 12.21 10.22
CA THR A 97 15.47 11.04 10.74
C THR A 97 14.88 9.73 10.25
N TRP A 98 15.69 8.69 10.33
CA TRP A 98 15.26 7.30 10.13
C TRP A 98 14.20 6.87 11.14
N GLY A 99 14.08 7.52 12.30
CA GLY A 99 13.02 7.24 13.28
C GLY A 99 11.61 7.51 12.74
N TYR A 100 11.45 8.44 11.80
CA TYR A 100 10.17 8.65 11.09
C TYR A 100 10.00 7.66 9.93
N LEU A 101 11.04 7.54 9.09
CA LEU A 101 10.93 6.79 7.85
C LEU A 101 10.88 5.27 8.06
N LEU A 102 11.69 4.71 8.96
CA LEU A 102 11.80 3.26 9.16
C LEU A 102 10.47 2.64 9.59
N PRO A 103 9.75 3.13 10.61
CA PRO A 103 8.47 2.57 11.01
C PRO A 103 7.45 2.60 9.87
N PHE A 104 7.35 3.74 9.19
CA PHE A 104 6.42 3.89 8.08
C PHE A 104 6.76 2.92 6.94
N PHE A 105 8.03 2.87 6.53
CA PHE A 105 8.50 2.01 5.46
C PHE A 105 8.31 0.53 5.80
N LEU A 106 8.74 0.09 6.98
CA LEU A 106 8.61 -1.30 7.42
C LEU A 106 7.14 -1.72 7.58
N SER A 107 6.28 -0.84 8.10
CA SER A 107 4.84 -1.12 8.20
C SER A 107 4.23 -1.38 6.82
N ASN A 108 4.53 -0.52 5.85
CA ASN A 108 4.08 -0.69 4.47
C ASN A 108 4.65 -1.98 3.87
N LEU A 109 5.96 -2.22 4.01
CA LEU A 109 6.62 -3.38 3.43
C LEU A 109 6.07 -4.70 3.98
N ILE A 110 6.01 -4.86 5.31
CA ILE A 110 5.54 -6.09 5.97
C ILE A 110 4.07 -6.36 5.63
N ALA A 111 3.23 -5.33 5.69
CA ALA A 111 1.81 -5.49 5.41
C ALA A 111 1.57 -5.94 3.97
N ASN A 112 2.25 -5.33 3.00
CA ASN A 112 2.08 -5.70 1.60
C ASN A 112 2.75 -7.06 1.27
N ILE A 113 3.84 -7.44 1.95
CA ILE A 113 4.38 -8.82 1.88
C ILE A 113 3.30 -9.83 2.27
N TYR A 114 2.58 -9.60 3.37
CA TYR A 114 1.45 -10.44 3.74
C TYR A 114 0.38 -10.45 2.64
N GLY A 115 0.04 -9.26 2.10
CA GLY A 115 -0.88 -9.10 0.98
C GLY A 115 -0.53 -9.97 -0.22
N PHE A 116 0.73 -9.98 -0.64
CA PHE A 116 1.21 -10.80 -1.74
C PHE A 116 0.98 -12.28 -1.51
N TYR A 117 1.36 -12.80 -0.35
CA TYR A 117 1.17 -14.22 -0.03
C TYR A 117 -0.31 -14.58 0.09
N GLN A 118 -1.13 -13.68 0.64
CA GLN A 118 -2.57 -13.86 0.74
C GLN A 118 -3.24 -13.85 -0.64
N ASN A 119 -2.86 -12.91 -1.52
CA ASN A 119 -3.33 -12.84 -2.90
C ASN A 119 -2.88 -14.05 -3.73
N LYS A 120 -1.64 -14.52 -3.53
CA LYS A 120 -1.12 -15.75 -4.15
C LYS A 120 -2.00 -16.96 -3.81
N LYS A 121 -2.38 -17.10 -2.53
CA LYS A 121 -3.18 -18.23 -2.04
C LYS A 121 -4.68 -18.12 -2.36
N THR A 122 -5.26 -16.93 -2.23
CA THR A 122 -6.74 -16.77 -2.22
C THR A 122 -7.30 -16.09 -3.46
N THR A 123 -6.63 -15.04 -3.94
CA THR A 123 -7.11 -14.22 -5.06
C THR A 123 -6.76 -14.85 -6.41
N PHE A 124 -5.52 -15.29 -6.59
CA PHE A 124 -5.00 -15.75 -7.87
C PHE A 124 -4.66 -17.25 -7.93
N LYS A 125 -4.70 -17.97 -6.79
CA LYS A 125 -4.39 -19.41 -6.69
C LYS A 125 -3.15 -19.80 -7.51
N SER A 126 -2.08 -19.02 -7.37
CA SER A 126 -0.90 -19.08 -8.22
C SER A 126 0.22 -19.90 -7.57
N ASP A 127 0.95 -20.68 -8.37
CA ASP A 127 2.16 -21.39 -7.97
C ASP A 127 3.44 -20.59 -8.30
N ALA A 128 3.32 -19.26 -8.31
CA ALA A 128 4.38 -18.37 -8.73
C ALA A 128 5.71 -18.63 -7.98
N PRO A 129 6.83 -18.77 -8.70
CA PRO A 129 8.14 -19.02 -8.11
C PRO A 129 8.65 -17.83 -7.28
N TRP A 130 9.64 -18.09 -6.42
CA TRP A 130 10.14 -17.12 -5.44
C TRP A 130 10.70 -15.83 -6.06
N TYR A 131 11.18 -15.84 -7.31
CA TYR A 131 11.69 -14.63 -7.97
C TYR A 131 10.58 -13.59 -8.24
N ASN A 132 9.31 -14.02 -8.39
CA ASN A 132 8.18 -13.08 -8.50
C ASN A 132 7.97 -12.30 -7.20
N PHE A 133 8.29 -12.91 -6.05
CA PHE A 133 8.32 -12.20 -4.78
C PHE A 133 9.47 -11.18 -4.74
N ALA A 134 10.66 -11.52 -5.25
CA ALA A 134 11.77 -10.55 -5.34
C ALA A 134 11.41 -9.34 -6.24
N ILE A 135 10.80 -9.57 -7.40
CA ILE A 135 10.31 -8.51 -8.29
C ILE A 135 9.24 -7.67 -7.58
N TYR A 136 8.35 -8.31 -6.82
CA TYR A 136 7.33 -7.63 -6.02
C TYR A 136 7.95 -6.68 -4.98
N ILE A 137 9.01 -7.10 -4.26
CA ILE A 137 9.71 -6.25 -3.30
C ILE A 137 10.33 -5.04 -4.01
N VAL A 138 10.98 -5.22 -5.16
CA VAL A 138 11.56 -4.11 -5.93
C VAL A 138 10.46 -3.14 -6.38
N LEU A 139 9.34 -3.67 -6.89
CA LEU A 139 8.18 -2.88 -7.27
C LEU A 139 7.62 -2.11 -6.08
N MET A 140 7.56 -2.72 -4.89
CA MET A 140 7.08 -2.09 -3.68
C MET A 140 7.94 -0.91 -3.27
N ILE A 141 9.27 -1.08 -3.26
CA ILE A 141 10.21 -0.01 -2.92
C ILE A 141 10.04 1.14 -3.91
N ALA A 142 9.98 0.83 -5.21
CA ALA A 142 9.76 1.82 -6.25
C ALA A 142 8.42 2.56 -6.07
N LEU A 143 7.34 1.84 -5.78
CA LEU A 143 6.02 2.41 -5.55
C LEU A 143 5.95 3.26 -4.27
N ILE A 144 6.60 2.85 -3.18
CA ILE A 144 6.63 3.64 -1.95
C ILE A 144 7.38 4.96 -2.23
N LEU A 145 8.56 4.90 -2.85
CA LEU A 145 9.33 6.10 -3.21
C LEU A 145 8.56 7.02 -4.16
N PHE A 146 7.94 6.45 -5.19
CA PHE A 146 7.09 7.18 -6.13
C PHE A 146 5.89 7.81 -5.43
N SER A 147 5.16 7.05 -4.62
CA SER A 147 3.98 7.53 -3.90
C SER A 147 4.31 8.67 -2.95
N THR A 148 5.42 8.59 -2.21
CA THR A 148 5.86 9.70 -1.36
C THR A 148 6.17 10.96 -2.18
N TRP A 149 6.93 10.82 -3.26
CA TRP A 149 7.22 11.95 -4.15
C TRP A 149 5.95 12.52 -4.79
N PHE A 150 5.08 11.66 -5.31
CA PHE A 150 3.83 12.00 -5.98
C PHE A 150 2.86 12.72 -5.03
N GLN A 151 2.79 12.27 -3.78
CA GLN A 151 2.03 12.94 -2.73
C GLN A 151 2.53 14.36 -2.50
N GLY A 152 3.84 14.54 -2.32
CA GLY A 152 4.43 15.87 -2.13
C GLY A 152 4.22 16.79 -3.34
N TRP A 153 4.38 16.26 -4.55
CA TRP A 153 4.11 16.98 -5.79
C TRP A 153 2.64 17.40 -5.92
N LEU A 154 1.70 16.51 -5.65
CA LEU A 154 0.26 16.81 -5.66
C LEU A 154 -0.12 17.86 -4.62
N VAL A 155 0.39 17.76 -3.40
CA VAL A 155 0.19 18.80 -2.37
C VAL A 155 0.71 20.15 -2.87
N GLY A 156 1.89 20.17 -3.49
CA GLY A 156 2.46 21.38 -4.08
C GLY A 156 1.64 21.97 -5.23
N ILE A 157 0.93 21.15 -6.01
CA ILE A 157 -0.01 21.62 -7.03
C ILE A 157 -1.26 22.22 -6.39
N ILE A 158 -1.84 21.52 -5.42
CA ILE A 158 -3.06 21.98 -4.72
C ILE A 158 -2.78 23.31 -4.01
N ALA A 159 -1.61 23.46 -3.40
CA ALA A 159 -1.17 24.69 -2.75
C ALA A 159 -1.10 25.90 -3.68
N LYS A 160 -0.91 25.69 -4.99
CA LYS A 160 -0.89 26.74 -6.02
C LYS A 160 -2.27 27.01 -6.63
N ALA A 161 -3.27 26.20 -6.30
CA ALA A 161 -4.63 26.39 -6.80
C ALA A 161 -5.27 27.61 -6.11
N PRO A 162 -6.14 28.36 -6.81
CA PRO A 162 -6.81 29.54 -6.24
C PRO A 162 -7.80 29.22 -5.11
N TRP A 163 -8.05 27.94 -4.85
CA TRP A 163 -9.05 27.47 -3.91
C TRP A 163 -8.43 27.16 -2.54
N ALA A 164 -8.31 28.20 -1.69
CA ALA A 164 -7.69 28.10 -0.36
C ALA A 164 -8.28 27.00 0.54
N TRP A 165 -9.55 26.63 0.36
CA TRP A 165 -10.20 25.56 1.11
C TRP A 165 -9.64 24.15 0.79
N LEU A 166 -9.06 23.95 -0.40
CA LEU A 166 -8.45 22.68 -0.78
C LEU A 166 -7.11 22.44 -0.07
N ASN A 167 -6.44 23.50 0.41
CA ASN A 167 -5.16 23.37 1.09
C ASN A 167 -5.27 22.51 2.37
N GLY A 168 -6.39 22.63 3.10
CA GLY A 168 -6.67 21.80 4.27
C GLY A 168 -6.91 20.32 3.93
N LEU A 169 -7.29 20.01 2.69
CA LEU A 169 -7.55 18.65 2.22
C LEU A 169 -6.42 18.10 1.34
N ALA A 170 -5.40 18.90 1.04
CA ALA A 170 -4.37 18.57 0.05
C ALA A 170 -3.66 17.26 0.38
N ARG A 171 -3.28 17.05 1.65
CA ARG A 171 -2.64 15.81 2.11
C ARG A 171 -3.54 14.59 1.94
N THR A 172 -4.83 14.72 2.25
CA THR A 172 -5.80 13.62 2.10
C THR A 172 -6.04 13.28 0.63
N ILE A 173 -6.22 14.29 -0.22
CA ILE A 173 -6.40 14.11 -1.67
C ILE A 173 -5.17 13.45 -2.29
N ALA A 174 -3.97 13.94 -1.93
CA ALA A 174 -2.71 13.35 -2.37
C ALA A 174 -2.54 11.91 -1.87
N GLY A 175 -2.93 11.64 -0.61
CA GLY A 175 -2.95 10.30 -0.01
C GLY A 175 -3.83 9.32 -0.79
N LEU A 176 -5.07 9.73 -1.08
CA LEU A 176 -6.03 8.94 -1.85
C LEU A 176 -5.56 8.71 -3.29
N ALA A 177 -5.03 9.74 -3.94
CA ALA A 177 -4.51 9.62 -5.31
C ALA A 177 -3.32 8.65 -5.38
N ALA A 178 -2.38 8.73 -4.43
CA ALA A 178 -1.27 7.79 -4.38
C ALA A 178 -1.72 6.35 -4.10
N GLY A 179 -2.66 6.16 -3.16
CA GLY A 179 -3.26 4.85 -2.90
C GLY A 179 -3.98 4.28 -4.12
N PHE A 180 -4.67 5.12 -4.89
CA PHE A 180 -5.31 4.72 -6.14
C PHE A 180 -4.29 4.32 -7.20
N VAL A 181 -3.22 5.09 -7.39
CA VAL A 181 -2.12 4.72 -8.31
C VAL A 181 -1.52 3.37 -7.90
N GLN A 182 -1.27 3.17 -6.60
CA GLN A 182 -0.76 1.91 -6.07
C GLN A 182 -1.72 0.75 -6.39
N MET A 183 -3.03 0.93 -6.24
CA MET A 183 -4.03 -0.09 -6.60
C MET A 183 -4.00 -0.41 -8.10
N VAL A 184 -3.98 0.62 -8.96
CA VAL A 184 -3.97 0.48 -10.43
C VAL A 184 -2.68 -0.17 -10.94
N VAL A 185 -1.56 -0.04 -10.22
CA VAL A 185 -0.31 -0.71 -10.57
C VAL A 185 -0.26 -2.13 -10.00
N LEU A 186 -0.53 -2.30 -8.70
CA LEU A 186 -0.38 -3.58 -8.02
C LEU A 186 -1.37 -4.63 -8.53
N PHE A 187 -2.64 -4.28 -8.76
CA PHE A 187 -3.62 -5.27 -9.19
C PHE A 187 -3.26 -5.92 -10.55
N PRO A 188 -2.98 -5.17 -11.62
CA PRO A 188 -2.54 -5.76 -12.89
C PRO A 188 -1.20 -6.48 -12.78
N MET A 189 -0.24 -5.92 -12.03
CA MET A 189 1.07 -6.56 -11.86
C MET A 189 0.94 -7.91 -11.14
N GLU A 190 0.21 -7.96 -10.04
CA GLU A 190 -0.05 -9.20 -9.32
C GLU A 190 -0.83 -10.18 -10.20
N LYS A 191 -1.90 -9.74 -10.85
CA LYS A 191 -2.71 -10.64 -11.69
C LYS A 191 -1.99 -11.20 -12.91
N PHE A 192 -1.35 -10.33 -13.71
CA PHE A 192 -0.89 -10.68 -15.05
C PHE A 192 0.60 -11.02 -15.11
N VAL A 193 1.41 -10.52 -14.17
CA VAL A 193 2.87 -10.68 -14.19
C VAL A 193 3.32 -11.62 -13.08
N LEU A 194 2.98 -11.31 -11.83
CA LEU A 194 3.61 -11.93 -10.66
C LEU A 194 2.90 -13.18 -10.17
N LEU A 195 1.57 -13.22 -10.21
CA LEU A 195 0.74 -14.29 -9.67
C LEU A 195 -0.17 -14.85 -10.78
N LYS A 196 0.42 -15.18 -11.93
CA LYS A 196 -0.30 -15.85 -13.02
C LYS A 196 -0.99 -17.09 -12.46
N GLU A 197 -2.31 -17.16 -12.67
CA GLU A 197 -3.13 -18.27 -12.21
C GLU A 197 -2.59 -19.59 -12.79
N LYS A 198 -2.54 -20.63 -11.97
CA LYS A 198 -2.13 -21.95 -12.43
C LYS A 198 -3.15 -22.37 -13.50
N LYS A 199 -2.71 -22.61 -14.73
CA LYS A 199 -3.58 -23.29 -15.70
C LYS A 199 -3.79 -24.69 -15.12
N GLU A 200 -5.04 -25.05 -14.86
CA GLU A 200 -5.36 -26.47 -14.73
C GLU A 200 -4.92 -27.10 -16.05
N GLU A 201 -3.90 -27.96 -15.96
CA GLU A 201 -3.63 -28.91 -17.02
C GLU A 201 -4.93 -29.68 -17.16
N LYS A 202 -5.70 -29.38 -18.22
CA LYS A 202 -6.72 -30.30 -18.68
C LYS A 202 -5.94 -31.57 -18.99
N GLU A 203 -6.04 -32.56 -18.09
CA GLU A 203 -5.57 -33.91 -18.34
C GLU A 203 -6.09 -34.30 -19.73
N ALA A 204 -5.14 -34.54 -20.63
CA ALA A 204 -5.38 -34.98 -22.00
C ALA A 204 -5.48 -36.50 -22.04
#